data_AF-A0A7W9V564-F1
#
_entry.id   AF-A0A7W9V564-F1
#
_cell.length_a   1.000
_cell.length_b   1.000
_cell.length_c   1.000
_cell.angle_alpha   90.00
_cell.angle_beta   90.00
_cell.angle_gamma   90.00
#
_symmetry.space_group_name_H-M   'P 1'
#
loop_
_entity.id
_entity.type
_entity.pdbx_description
1 polymer ?
#
loop_
_entity_poly.entity_id
_entity_poly.type
_entity_poly.pdbx_seq_one_letter_code
_entity_poly.pdbx_strand_id
1 'polypeptide(L)'
;MFRPWFALLCVAALFPAGRAAAAEVCDLPPRFGLTPAAVAIVRTACNEHRLWWRPFIDRDGRLAGLRVTEAERADLADDGIEAWQRVATYWRDSGTLGAMGRFDGAESCQQLDGSRYRENDCRAFIVDNPWSAAFVSYVMVRAGVAGFHTSIRHIDYIRAAYQAGADGLPYRLADPQQEKPAPGDLLCFLRGRRQPVGAAGLREALARGRPLPWESHCDIVVAANVGGDQTLYLIGGNVFNAVTMRKLKLDRSGRLQLDAPLAQDQNDEGAALECTPGHEELCDFNRQDWSALLKLQPQAQMLLPTAPTDPATAPMATPAAPAASAAAPGTPATPPAPLTPPTIPNTPAAASPVPIAVPAPPQPTAPTGNQAPKTEPQPQPQPQPQR
;
A
#
# COMPACT_ATOMS: atom_id res chain seq x y z
N MET A 1 -43.46 15.49 61.94
CA MET A 1 -42.73 14.24 61.67
C MET A 1 -42.61 14.09 60.16
N PHE A 2 -41.46 14.44 59.59
CA PHE A 2 -41.17 14.35 58.16
C PHE A 2 -40.79 12.91 57.78
N ARG A 3 -41.44 12.35 56.76
CA ARG A 3 -41.20 10.99 56.23
C ARG A 3 -39.96 10.99 55.32
N PRO A 4 -38.94 10.15 55.56
CA PRO A 4 -37.77 10.04 54.71
C PRO A 4 -38.02 8.96 53.66
N TRP A 5 -38.73 9.27 52.57
CA TRP A 5 -38.90 8.32 51.45
C TRP A 5 -38.32 8.81 50.12
N PHE A 6 -37.73 10.00 50.08
CA PHE A 6 -37.16 10.57 48.86
C PHE A 6 -35.67 10.24 48.62
N ALA A 7 -34.99 9.58 49.55
CA ALA A 7 -33.54 9.35 49.44
C ALA A 7 -33.12 8.08 48.68
N LEU A 8 -34.08 7.25 48.22
CA LEU A 8 -33.76 5.94 47.61
C LEU A 8 -33.92 5.89 46.08
N LEU A 9 -34.30 7.00 45.43
CA LEU A 9 -34.45 7.06 43.97
C LEU A 9 -33.26 7.69 43.22
N CYS A 10 -32.24 8.19 43.92
CA CYS A 10 -31.09 8.84 43.27
C CYS A 10 -29.81 7.97 43.17
N VAL A 11 -29.80 6.74 43.68
CA VAL A 11 -28.57 5.91 43.70
C VAL A 11 -28.48 4.90 42.54
N ALA A 12 -29.56 4.70 41.76
CA ALA A 12 -29.57 3.74 40.66
C ALA A 12 -29.08 4.28 39.30
N ALA A 13 -28.67 5.55 39.20
CA ALA A 13 -28.23 6.17 37.94
C ALA A 13 -26.69 6.28 37.79
N LEU A 14 -25.92 5.60 38.64
CA LEU A 14 -24.47 5.47 38.51
C LEU A 14 -24.11 4.09 37.93
N PHE A 15 -24.73 3.72 36.81
CA PHE A 15 -24.05 2.79 35.92
C PHE A 15 -22.86 3.55 35.33
N PRO A 16 -21.61 3.04 35.44
CA PRO A 16 -20.53 3.61 34.68
C PRO A 16 -20.96 3.53 33.22
N ALA A 17 -21.19 4.67 32.59
CA ALA A 17 -21.26 4.74 31.15
C ALA A 17 -19.94 4.13 30.67
N GLY A 18 -19.98 2.85 30.30
CA GLY A 18 -18.85 2.19 29.68
C GLY A 18 -18.44 3.11 28.55
N ARG A 19 -17.15 3.46 28.48
CA ARG A 19 -16.62 4.23 27.35
C ARG A 19 -17.13 3.53 26.11
N ALA A 20 -18.06 4.16 25.39
CA ALA A 20 -18.48 3.65 24.09
C ALA A 20 -17.18 3.56 23.31
N ALA A 21 -16.71 2.33 23.05
CA ALA A 21 -15.55 2.14 22.20
C ALA A 21 -15.91 2.87 20.91
N ALA A 22 -15.11 3.87 20.53
CA ALA A 22 -15.31 4.56 19.27
C ALA A 22 -15.18 3.48 18.19
N ALA A 23 -16.30 3.07 17.60
CA ALA A 23 -16.30 2.05 16.59
C ALA A 23 -15.56 2.61 15.36
N GLU A 24 -14.41 2.03 15.03
CA GLU A 24 -13.68 2.42 13.83
C GLU A 24 -14.44 1.96 12.59
N VAL A 25 -14.29 2.67 11.48
CA VAL A 25 -15.02 2.40 10.23
C VAL A 25 -14.84 0.95 9.75
N CYS A 26 -13.64 0.41 9.91
CA CYS A 26 -13.36 -0.97 9.53
C CYS A 26 -14.00 -2.02 10.45
N ASP A 27 -14.37 -1.64 11.68
CA ASP A 27 -15.04 -2.50 12.68
C ASP A 27 -16.57 -2.54 12.49
N LEU A 28 -17.11 -1.72 11.58
CA LEU A 28 -18.54 -1.70 11.27
C LEU A 28 -18.93 -2.82 10.30
N PRO A 29 -20.13 -3.39 10.44
CA PRO A 29 -20.65 -4.33 9.45
C PRO A 29 -20.83 -3.64 8.09
N PRO A 30 -20.66 -4.36 6.97
CA PRO A 30 -20.92 -3.81 5.64
C PRO A 30 -22.34 -3.24 5.56
N ARG A 31 -22.48 -2.11 4.88
CA ARG A 31 -23.80 -1.51 4.65
C ARG A 31 -24.66 -2.43 3.80
N PHE A 32 -25.97 -2.38 4.05
CA PHE A 32 -26.94 -3.03 3.19
C PHE A 32 -26.83 -2.51 1.74
N GLY A 33 -27.01 -3.40 0.76
CA GLY A 33 -27.01 -3.06 -0.66
C GLY A 33 -25.63 -3.06 -1.34
N LEU A 34 -24.54 -3.38 -0.63
CA LEU A 34 -23.23 -3.61 -1.26
C LEU A 34 -23.20 -4.94 -2.01
N THR A 35 -22.50 -4.97 -3.15
CA THR A 35 -22.25 -6.21 -3.88
C THR A 35 -21.29 -7.12 -3.11
N PRO A 36 -21.31 -8.45 -3.34
CA PRO A 36 -20.34 -9.36 -2.75
C PRO A 36 -18.88 -8.95 -3.00
N ALA A 37 -18.57 -8.48 -4.22
CA ALA A 37 -17.24 -7.98 -4.59
C ALA A 37 -16.85 -6.76 -3.74
N ALA A 38 -17.74 -5.77 -3.59
CA ALA A 38 -17.48 -4.61 -2.73
C ALA A 38 -17.20 -5.03 -1.28
N VAL A 39 -18.00 -5.95 -0.73
CA VAL A 39 -17.81 -6.46 0.64
C VAL A 39 -16.44 -7.13 0.79
N ALA A 40 -16.03 -7.95 -0.18
CA ALA A 40 -14.74 -8.66 -0.14
C ALA A 40 -13.54 -7.70 -0.25
N ILE A 41 -13.61 -6.72 -1.15
CA ILE A 41 -12.57 -5.68 -1.31
C ILE A 41 -12.40 -4.91 0.00
N VAL A 42 -13.50 -4.39 0.55
CA VAL A 42 -13.50 -3.58 1.77
C VAL A 42 -12.96 -4.37 2.95
N ARG A 43 -13.43 -5.62 3.12
CA ARG A 43 -12.95 -6.50 4.20
C ARG A 43 -11.44 -6.71 4.09
N THR A 44 -10.95 -6.98 2.89
CA THR A 44 -9.52 -7.25 2.66
C THR A 44 -8.68 -6.01 2.97
N ALA A 45 -9.03 -4.84 2.43
CA ALA A 45 -8.32 -3.59 2.70
C ALA A 45 -8.34 -3.21 4.19
N CYS A 46 -9.49 -3.33 4.85
CA CYS A 46 -9.63 -3.07 6.27
C CYS A 46 -8.82 -4.02 7.16
N ASN A 47 -8.72 -5.30 6.78
CA ASN A 47 -7.88 -6.25 7.50
C ASN A 47 -6.41 -5.85 7.43
N GLU A 48 -5.91 -5.48 6.25
CA GLU A 48 -4.52 -5.00 6.12
C GLU A 48 -4.30 -3.74 6.95
N HIS A 49 -5.16 -2.73 6.83
CA HIS A 49 -5.02 -1.49 7.60
C HIS A 49 -4.97 -1.72 9.13
N ARG A 50 -5.71 -2.69 9.65
CA ARG A 50 -5.65 -3.08 11.07
C ARG A 50 -4.29 -3.70 11.44
N LEU A 51 -3.74 -4.57 10.59
CA LEU A 51 -2.42 -5.17 10.79
C LEU A 51 -1.34 -4.10 10.91
N TRP A 52 -1.46 -3.03 10.13
CA TRP A 52 -0.51 -1.91 10.11
C TRP A 52 -0.65 -0.92 11.28
N TRP A 53 -1.37 -1.29 12.35
CA TRP A 53 -1.62 -0.43 13.52
C TRP A 53 -2.48 0.81 13.25
N ARG A 54 -3.31 0.77 12.22
CA ARG A 54 -4.33 1.78 11.91
C ARG A 54 -3.80 3.23 11.69
N PRO A 55 -2.69 3.47 10.94
CA PRO A 55 -2.23 4.81 10.66
C PRO A 55 -3.22 5.53 9.75
N PHE A 56 -3.44 6.83 9.97
CA PHE A 56 -4.41 7.56 9.16
C PHE A 56 -4.01 9.01 8.87
N ILE A 57 -4.51 9.51 7.76
CA ILE A 57 -4.53 10.92 7.39
C ILE A 57 -5.91 11.45 7.74
N ASP A 58 -5.96 12.46 8.61
CA ASP A 58 -7.22 13.06 9.04
C ASP A 58 -7.87 13.93 7.94
N ARG A 59 -9.01 14.54 8.26
CA ARG A 59 -9.79 15.35 7.32
C ARG A 59 -9.11 16.67 6.94
N ASP A 60 -8.09 17.07 7.69
CA ASP A 60 -7.29 18.27 7.43
C ASP A 60 -5.92 17.92 6.86
N GLY A 61 -5.73 16.65 6.48
CA GLY A 61 -4.54 16.19 5.76
C GLY A 61 -3.35 15.84 6.65
N ARG A 62 -3.52 15.76 7.98
CA ARG A 62 -2.42 15.45 8.90
C ARG A 62 -2.27 13.95 9.11
N LEU A 63 -1.04 13.46 9.08
CA LEU A 63 -0.72 12.07 9.39
C LEU A 63 -0.72 11.83 10.91
N ALA A 64 -1.34 10.73 11.34
CA ALA A 64 -1.36 10.27 12.73
C ALA A 64 -1.24 8.74 12.82
N GLY A 65 -0.69 8.25 13.94
CA GLY A 65 -0.69 6.82 14.28
C GLY A 65 0.31 5.94 13.52
N LEU A 66 1.33 6.51 12.88
CA LEU A 66 2.38 5.73 12.20
C LEU A 66 3.30 5.05 13.23
N ARG A 67 3.25 3.71 13.30
CA ARG A 67 4.05 2.91 14.25
C ARG A 67 5.17 2.11 13.59
N VAL A 68 4.93 1.61 12.38
CA VAL A 68 5.85 0.72 11.65
C VAL A 68 5.83 1.08 10.17
N THR A 69 6.98 0.96 9.50
CA THR A 69 7.16 1.27 8.08
C THR A 69 7.64 0.07 7.25
N GLU A 70 7.47 0.18 5.94
CA GLU A 70 7.51 -0.87 4.92
C GLU A 70 8.68 -1.85 4.92
N ALA A 71 9.85 -1.47 5.42
CA ALA A 71 11.05 -2.30 5.42
C ALA A 71 11.52 -2.67 6.83
N GLU A 72 10.74 -2.38 7.87
CA GLU A 72 11.09 -2.68 9.25
C GLU A 72 10.91 -4.16 9.60
N ARG A 73 11.73 -4.61 10.55
CA ARG A 73 11.65 -5.92 11.22
C ARG A 73 10.70 -5.91 12.43
N ALA A 74 9.97 -4.83 12.65
CA ALA A 74 8.95 -4.78 13.68
C ALA A 74 7.72 -5.57 13.23
N ASP A 75 7.08 -6.25 14.18
CA ASP A 75 5.89 -7.03 13.93
C ASP A 75 4.66 -6.14 13.66
N LEU A 76 3.82 -6.63 12.77
CA LEU A 76 2.46 -6.15 12.60
C LEU A 76 1.59 -6.55 13.80
N ALA A 77 0.37 -6.03 13.87
CA ALA A 77 -0.53 -6.20 15.02
C ALA A 77 -1.01 -7.65 15.25
N ASP A 78 -0.63 -8.61 14.41
CA ASP A 78 -0.89 -10.05 14.56
C ASP A 78 0.26 -10.84 15.20
N ASP A 79 1.28 -10.15 15.74
CA ASP A 79 2.39 -10.68 16.56
C ASP A 79 3.18 -11.84 15.91
N GLY A 80 3.34 -11.84 14.57
CA GLY A 80 4.12 -12.89 13.91
C GLY A 80 4.57 -12.63 12.47
N ILE A 81 4.23 -11.49 11.87
CA ILE A 81 4.71 -11.11 10.53
C ILE A 81 5.40 -9.74 10.64
N GLU A 82 6.69 -9.72 10.29
CA GLU A 82 7.44 -8.46 10.19
C GLU A 82 6.89 -7.61 9.03
N ALA A 83 6.87 -6.30 9.17
CA ALA A 83 6.29 -5.39 8.16
C ALA A 83 6.88 -5.62 6.76
N TRP A 84 8.18 -5.81 6.63
CA TRP A 84 8.83 -6.07 5.34
C TRP A 84 8.39 -7.39 4.69
N GLN A 85 8.13 -8.44 5.48
CA GLN A 85 7.63 -9.72 4.98
C GLN A 85 6.21 -9.57 4.43
N ARG A 86 5.41 -8.71 5.06
CA ARG A 86 4.06 -8.39 4.58
C ARG A 86 4.09 -7.64 3.26
N VAL A 87 4.99 -6.67 3.10
CA VAL A 87 5.14 -5.95 1.82
C VAL A 87 5.65 -6.88 0.71
N ALA A 88 6.61 -7.77 1.00
CA ALA A 88 7.05 -8.81 0.06
C ALA A 88 5.88 -9.70 -0.37
N THR A 89 4.96 -10.02 0.55
CA THR A 89 3.74 -10.77 0.26
C THR A 89 2.81 -10.01 -0.68
N TYR A 90 2.63 -8.69 -0.53
CA TYR A 90 1.83 -7.91 -1.48
C TYR A 90 2.38 -7.98 -2.90
N TRP A 91 3.70 -7.92 -3.09
CA TRP A 91 4.32 -8.09 -4.39
C TRP A 91 4.10 -9.49 -4.98
N ARG A 92 4.35 -10.53 -4.18
CA ARG A 92 4.29 -11.93 -4.65
C ARG A 92 2.85 -12.36 -4.94
N ASP A 93 1.95 -12.16 -3.99
CA ASP A 93 0.60 -12.75 -4.02
C ASP A 93 -0.37 -11.92 -4.88
N SER A 94 0.00 -10.70 -5.26
CA SER A 94 -0.71 -9.94 -6.30
C SER A 94 -0.38 -10.42 -7.73
N GLY A 95 0.67 -11.24 -7.89
CA GLY A 95 1.20 -11.63 -9.19
C GLY A 95 2.04 -10.56 -9.89
N THR A 96 2.33 -9.43 -9.23
CA THR A 96 3.04 -8.32 -9.87
C THR A 96 4.57 -8.40 -9.74
N LEU A 97 5.10 -9.21 -8.82
CA LEU A 97 6.55 -9.31 -8.59
C LEU A 97 7.33 -9.76 -9.83
N GLY A 98 6.76 -10.62 -10.69
CA GLY A 98 7.42 -11.06 -11.92
C GLY A 98 7.72 -9.92 -12.90
N ALA A 99 6.86 -8.88 -12.93
CA ALA A 99 7.11 -7.68 -13.73
C ALA A 99 8.27 -6.82 -13.21
N MET A 100 8.74 -7.11 -11.98
CA MET A 100 9.85 -6.43 -11.33
C MET A 100 11.19 -7.18 -11.49
N GLY A 101 11.27 -8.27 -12.25
CA GLY A 101 12.48 -9.10 -12.34
C GLY A 101 13.75 -8.41 -12.86
N ARG A 102 13.65 -7.19 -13.41
CA ARG A 102 14.80 -6.36 -13.83
C ARG A 102 15.33 -5.41 -12.75
N PHE A 103 14.67 -5.36 -11.59
CA PHE A 103 15.04 -4.50 -10.48
C PHE A 103 15.78 -5.33 -9.43
N ASP A 104 16.88 -4.79 -8.93
CA ASP A 104 17.72 -5.46 -7.94
C ASP A 104 16.90 -5.83 -6.70
N GLY A 105 17.13 -7.05 -6.18
CA GLY A 105 16.45 -7.57 -5.00
C GLY A 105 15.01 -8.11 -5.23
N ALA A 106 14.39 -7.91 -6.40
CA ALA A 106 13.04 -8.41 -6.67
C ALA A 106 12.94 -9.94 -6.53
N GLU A 107 13.91 -10.69 -7.08
CA GLU A 107 13.94 -12.16 -6.96
C GLU A 107 14.08 -12.62 -5.50
N SER A 108 14.77 -11.86 -4.66
CA SER A 108 14.92 -12.15 -3.24
C SER A 108 13.60 -12.05 -2.48
N CYS A 109 12.60 -11.32 -2.99
CA CYS A 109 11.25 -11.28 -2.43
C CYS A 109 10.35 -12.46 -2.84
N GLN A 110 10.77 -13.27 -3.82
CA GLN A 110 9.97 -14.40 -4.31
C GLN A 110 9.92 -15.55 -3.29
N GLN A 111 11.06 -15.85 -2.66
CA GLN A 111 11.21 -16.93 -1.69
C GLN A 111 12.06 -16.46 -0.52
N LEU A 112 11.44 -16.36 0.65
CA LEU A 112 12.12 -16.05 1.90
C LEU A 112 12.65 -17.36 2.47
N ASP A 113 13.96 -17.59 2.35
CA ASP A 113 14.65 -18.80 2.83
C ASP A 113 15.34 -18.60 4.19
N GLY A 114 15.12 -17.44 4.83
CA GLY A 114 15.78 -17.04 6.09
C GLY A 114 17.24 -16.63 5.92
N SER A 115 17.75 -16.54 4.68
CA SER A 115 19.08 -16.02 4.43
C SER A 115 19.11 -14.51 4.64
N ARG A 116 19.98 -14.05 5.54
CA ARG A 116 20.22 -12.61 5.77
C ARG A 116 20.51 -11.83 4.48
N TYR A 117 21.19 -12.45 3.50
CA TYR A 117 21.48 -11.82 2.22
C TYR A 117 20.20 -11.53 1.44
N ARG A 118 19.33 -12.54 1.28
CA ARG A 118 18.04 -12.37 0.57
C ARG A 118 17.10 -11.43 1.29
N GLU A 119 17.05 -11.49 2.62
CA GLU A 119 16.26 -10.56 3.42
C GLU A 119 16.71 -9.11 3.17
N ASN A 120 18.01 -8.83 3.21
CA ASN A 120 18.52 -7.48 2.99
C ASN A 120 18.24 -6.99 1.57
N ASP A 121 18.46 -7.84 0.56
CA ASP A 121 18.19 -7.51 -0.84
C ASP A 121 16.69 -7.25 -1.08
N CYS A 122 15.80 -8.08 -0.52
CA CYS A 122 14.37 -7.87 -0.63
C CYS A 122 13.92 -6.59 0.10
N ARG A 123 14.49 -6.29 1.26
CA ARG A 123 14.20 -5.05 2.00
C ARG A 123 14.67 -3.81 1.24
N ALA A 124 15.84 -3.85 0.60
CA ALA A 124 16.31 -2.78 -0.27
C ALA A 124 15.36 -2.58 -1.46
N PHE A 125 14.96 -3.68 -2.12
CA PHE A 125 13.96 -3.65 -3.17
C PHE A 125 12.64 -2.99 -2.73
N ILE A 126 12.14 -3.32 -1.54
CA ILE A 126 10.89 -2.75 -1.00
C ILE A 126 10.98 -1.23 -0.82
N VAL A 127 12.12 -0.73 -0.31
CA VAL A 127 12.34 0.72 -0.12
C VAL A 127 12.42 1.45 -1.46
N ASP A 128 13.13 0.87 -2.42
CA ASP A 128 13.41 1.53 -3.70
C ASP A 128 12.22 1.49 -4.68
N ASN A 129 11.24 0.61 -4.44
CA ASN A 129 10.14 0.37 -5.36
C ASN A 129 8.78 0.60 -4.70
N PRO A 130 8.03 1.64 -5.11
CA PRO A 130 6.75 1.95 -4.50
C PRO A 130 5.71 0.85 -4.74
N TRP A 131 5.18 0.29 -3.65
CA TRP A 131 4.32 -0.91 -3.67
C TRP A 131 2.82 -0.62 -3.60
N SER A 132 2.41 0.64 -3.72
CA SER A 132 0.98 1.02 -3.68
C SER A 132 0.12 0.33 -4.75
N ALA A 133 0.64 0.15 -5.96
CA ALA A 133 -0.07 -0.55 -7.03
C ALA A 133 -0.13 -2.07 -6.74
N ALA A 134 0.98 -2.67 -6.30
CA ALA A 134 1.02 -4.06 -5.88
C ALA A 134 0.03 -4.36 -4.74
N PHE A 135 -0.11 -3.45 -3.77
CA PHE A 135 -1.11 -3.54 -2.71
C PHE A 135 -2.55 -3.55 -3.24
N VAL A 136 -2.91 -2.63 -4.14
CA VAL A 136 -4.26 -2.64 -4.74
C VAL A 136 -4.49 -3.94 -5.52
N SER A 137 -3.51 -4.39 -6.31
CA SER A 137 -3.58 -5.68 -7.00
C SER A 137 -3.75 -6.84 -6.02
N TYR A 138 -3.00 -6.87 -4.92
CA TYR A 138 -3.12 -7.87 -3.86
C TYR A 138 -4.53 -7.89 -3.28
N VAL A 139 -5.11 -6.73 -2.96
CA VAL A 139 -6.47 -6.63 -2.43
C VAL A 139 -7.49 -7.18 -3.43
N MET A 140 -7.38 -6.83 -4.72
CA MET A 140 -8.30 -7.30 -5.75
C MET A 140 -8.21 -8.82 -5.97
N VAL A 141 -6.98 -9.36 -6.00
CA VAL A 141 -6.73 -10.80 -6.11
C VAL A 141 -7.29 -11.53 -4.89
N ARG A 142 -7.01 -11.03 -3.67
CA ARG A 142 -7.45 -11.66 -2.43
C ARG A 142 -8.96 -11.57 -2.21
N ALA A 143 -9.59 -10.50 -2.69
CA ALA A 143 -11.04 -10.36 -2.75
C ALA A 143 -11.69 -11.19 -3.88
N GLY A 144 -10.89 -11.78 -4.77
CA GLY A 144 -11.35 -12.60 -5.88
C GLY A 144 -12.00 -11.81 -7.02
N VAL A 145 -11.71 -10.53 -7.21
CA VAL A 145 -12.36 -9.69 -8.23
C VAL A 145 -11.98 -10.18 -9.64
N ALA A 146 -12.93 -10.75 -10.36
CA ALA A 146 -12.70 -11.27 -11.70
C ALA A 146 -12.45 -10.14 -12.72
N GLY A 147 -11.48 -10.34 -13.61
CA GLY A 147 -11.17 -9.41 -14.70
C GLY A 147 -10.44 -8.14 -14.27
N PHE A 148 -10.05 -7.99 -12.99
CA PHE A 148 -9.21 -6.87 -12.58
C PHE A 148 -7.82 -6.98 -13.21
N HIS A 149 -7.35 -5.91 -13.85
CA HIS A 149 -6.02 -5.86 -14.45
C HIS A 149 -4.96 -5.55 -13.38
N THR A 150 -4.26 -6.57 -12.87
CA THR A 150 -3.16 -6.39 -11.92
C THR A 150 -1.96 -5.72 -12.60
N SER A 151 -1.33 -4.75 -11.94
CA SER A 151 -0.20 -4.00 -12.49
C SER A 151 0.70 -3.44 -11.39
N ILE A 152 1.95 -3.18 -11.74
CA ILE A 152 2.91 -2.42 -10.94
C ILE A 152 2.67 -0.90 -11.02
N ARG A 153 1.69 -0.42 -11.80
CA ARG A 153 1.38 1.00 -12.00
C ARG A 153 -0.11 1.29 -11.93
N HIS A 154 -0.50 2.29 -11.14
CA HIS A 154 -1.90 2.74 -11.03
C HIS A 154 -2.50 3.27 -12.33
N ILE A 155 -1.69 3.91 -13.18
CA ILE A 155 -2.16 4.44 -14.48
C ILE A 155 -2.68 3.33 -15.40
N ASP A 156 -2.26 2.08 -15.20
CA ASP A 156 -2.75 0.96 -15.99
C ASP A 156 -4.16 0.53 -15.54
N TYR A 157 -4.50 0.66 -14.25
CA TYR A 157 -5.89 0.48 -13.76
C TYR A 157 -6.82 1.53 -14.38
N ILE A 158 -6.37 2.79 -14.35
CA ILE A 158 -7.11 3.92 -14.92
C ILE A 158 -7.33 3.70 -16.42
N ARG A 159 -6.28 3.28 -17.15
CA ARG A 159 -6.36 2.99 -18.58
C ARG A 159 -7.31 1.84 -18.86
N ALA A 160 -7.23 0.74 -18.11
CA ALA A 160 -8.12 -0.41 -18.27
C ALA A 160 -9.59 -0.01 -18.06
N ALA A 161 -9.89 0.73 -16.98
CA ALA A 161 -11.25 1.21 -16.69
C ALA A 161 -11.77 2.22 -17.72
N TYR A 162 -10.89 3.02 -18.33
CA TYR A 162 -11.26 3.90 -19.45
C TYR A 162 -11.59 3.10 -20.71
N GLN A 163 -10.73 2.16 -21.08
CA GLN A 163 -10.88 1.33 -22.28
C GLN A 163 -12.08 0.40 -22.22
N ALA A 164 -12.43 -0.07 -21.02
CA ALA A 164 -13.59 -0.92 -20.81
C ALA A 164 -14.93 -0.18 -21.05
N GLY A 165 -14.92 1.15 -21.01
CA GLY A 165 -16.10 1.98 -21.28
C GLY A 165 -17.15 1.96 -20.17
N ALA A 166 -18.35 2.48 -20.46
CA ALA A 166 -19.40 2.70 -19.46
C ALA A 166 -19.96 1.40 -18.85
N ASP A 167 -19.96 0.30 -19.59
CA ASP A 167 -20.45 -1.01 -19.12
C ASP A 167 -19.30 -2.00 -18.84
N GLY A 168 -18.07 -1.48 -18.82
CA GLY A 168 -16.84 -2.25 -18.66
C GLY A 168 -16.68 -2.84 -17.25
N LEU A 169 -16.22 -4.09 -17.17
CA LEU A 169 -15.99 -4.81 -15.91
C LEU A 169 -14.49 -4.93 -15.58
N PRO A 170 -14.11 -5.00 -14.29
CA PRO A 170 -14.97 -4.75 -13.13
C PRO A 170 -15.20 -3.25 -12.86
N TYR A 171 -14.42 -2.38 -13.50
CA TYR A 171 -14.44 -0.93 -13.28
C TYR A 171 -14.70 -0.15 -14.56
N ARG A 172 -15.44 0.95 -14.42
CA ARG A 172 -15.48 2.04 -15.41
C ARG A 172 -14.83 3.30 -14.86
N LEU A 173 -14.27 4.13 -15.75
CA LEU A 173 -13.78 5.45 -15.37
C LEU A 173 -14.92 6.46 -15.18
N ALA A 174 -14.87 7.21 -14.08
CA ALA A 174 -15.75 8.33 -13.75
C ALA A 174 -14.95 9.56 -13.32
N ASP A 175 -15.62 10.71 -13.32
CA ASP A 175 -15.10 11.95 -12.76
C ASP A 175 -15.37 11.99 -11.23
N PRO A 176 -14.34 12.10 -10.38
CA PRO A 176 -14.50 12.10 -8.92
C PRO A 176 -15.31 13.28 -8.37
N GLN A 177 -15.42 14.40 -9.08
CA GLN A 177 -16.26 15.53 -8.65
C GLN A 177 -17.73 15.36 -9.09
N GLN A 178 -17.98 14.54 -10.13
CA GLN A 178 -19.31 14.37 -10.71
C GLN A 178 -20.05 13.11 -10.27
N GLU A 179 -19.38 12.14 -9.69
CA GLU A 179 -20.02 10.92 -9.21
C GLU A 179 -19.70 10.63 -7.76
N LYS A 180 -20.67 10.03 -7.05
CA LYS A 180 -20.50 9.70 -5.64
C LYS A 180 -19.61 8.46 -5.50
N PRO A 181 -18.52 8.52 -4.74
CA PRO A 181 -17.74 7.33 -4.41
C PRO A 181 -18.54 6.40 -3.50
N ALA A 182 -18.32 5.09 -3.66
CA ALA A 182 -18.98 4.03 -2.92
C ALA A 182 -17.96 2.96 -2.49
N PRO A 183 -18.24 2.20 -1.42
CA PRO A 183 -17.34 1.13 -0.98
C PRO A 183 -17.02 0.14 -2.10
N GLY A 184 -15.73 -0.16 -2.29
CA GLY A 184 -15.21 -1.00 -3.38
C GLY A 184 -14.71 -0.22 -4.60
N ASP A 185 -15.00 1.07 -4.73
CA ASP A 185 -14.42 1.94 -5.76
C ASP A 185 -12.92 2.18 -5.50
N LEU A 186 -12.18 2.60 -6.54
CA LEU A 186 -10.83 3.16 -6.39
C LEU A 186 -10.86 4.65 -6.70
N LEU A 187 -10.29 5.47 -5.81
CA LEU A 187 -10.10 6.90 -6.04
C LEU A 187 -8.62 7.15 -6.31
N CYS A 188 -8.31 7.78 -7.45
CA CYS A 188 -6.95 7.94 -7.92
C CYS A 188 -6.58 9.42 -8.18
N PHE A 189 -5.34 9.76 -7.85
CA PHE A 189 -4.72 11.04 -8.17
C PHE A 189 -3.46 10.88 -9.02
N LEU A 190 -3.14 11.95 -9.75
CA LEU A 190 -1.89 12.09 -10.49
C LEU A 190 -0.85 12.81 -9.62
N ARG A 191 0.43 12.44 -9.76
CA ARG A 191 1.54 13.08 -9.03
C ARG A 191 2.78 13.21 -9.91
N GLY A 192 3.83 13.85 -9.39
CA GLY A 192 5.08 14.04 -10.11
C GLY A 192 4.94 14.97 -11.32
N ARG A 193 4.02 15.93 -11.24
CA ARG A 193 3.72 16.88 -12.32
C ARG A 193 3.81 18.29 -11.79
N ARG A 194 4.41 19.17 -12.60
CA ARG A 194 4.45 20.62 -12.31
C ARG A 194 3.05 21.21 -12.15
N GLN A 195 2.15 20.81 -13.05
CA GLN A 195 0.78 21.35 -13.10
C GLN A 195 -0.27 20.24 -13.02
N PRO A 196 -1.28 20.40 -12.14
CA PRO A 196 -2.47 19.56 -12.09
C PRO A 196 -3.22 19.56 -13.44
N VAL A 197 -3.82 18.44 -13.80
CA VAL A 197 -4.62 18.32 -15.03
C VAL A 197 -6.08 17.95 -14.78
N GLY A 198 -6.38 17.40 -13.60
CA GLY A 198 -7.71 16.96 -13.21
C GLY A 198 -8.31 15.89 -14.11
N ALA A 199 -9.60 15.60 -13.87
CA ALA A 199 -10.33 14.54 -14.55
C ALA A 199 -10.49 14.77 -16.06
N ALA A 200 -10.72 16.02 -16.48
CA ALA A 200 -10.87 16.37 -17.89
C ALA A 200 -9.56 16.18 -18.67
N GLY A 201 -8.44 16.70 -18.15
CA GLY A 201 -7.13 16.57 -18.78
C GLY A 201 -6.62 15.12 -18.82
N LEU A 202 -6.91 14.34 -17.78
CA LEU A 202 -6.64 12.90 -17.78
C LEU A 202 -7.43 12.19 -18.89
N ARG A 203 -8.73 12.47 -19.02
CA ARG A 203 -9.59 11.85 -20.04
C ARG A 203 -9.13 12.21 -21.45
N GLU A 204 -8.78 13.47 -21.69
CA GLU A 204 -8.20 13.90 -22.97
C GLU A 204 -6.89 13.17 -23.28
N ALA A 205 -6.00 13.01 -22.30
CA ALA A 205 -4.74 12.29 -22.47
C ALA A 205 -4.95 10.81 -22.78
N LEU A 206 -5.92 10.16 -22.13
CA LEU A 206 -6.32 8.78 -22.41
C LEU A 206 -6.92 8.64 -23.81
N ALA A 207 -7.76 9.60 -24.25
CA ALA A 207 -8.38 9.60 -25.56
C ALA A 207 -7.37 9.69 -26.71
N ARG A 208 -6.20 10.31 -26.49
CA ARG A 208 -5.10 10.33 -27.46
C ARG A 208 -4.44 8.95 -27.69
N GLY A 209 -4.71 7.96 -26.83
CA GLY A 209 -4.24 6.58 -27.01
C GLY A 209 -2.73 6.38 -26.90
N ARG A 210 -1.98 7.38 -26.43
CA ARG A 210 -0.51 7.29 -26.28
C ARG A 210 -0.14 6.71 -24.90
N PRO A 211 1.05 6.09 -24.76
CA PRO A 211 1.57 5.72 -23.45
C PRO A 211 1.56 6.93 -22.50
N LEU A 212 1.03 6.73 -21.29
CA LEU A 212 1.02 7.74 -20.23
C LEU A 212 2.08 7.35 -19.21
N PRO A 213 3.27 7.98 -19.20
CA PRO A 213 4.31 7.75 -18.21
C PRO A 213 4.02 8.52 -16.91
N TRP A 214 2.74 8.67 -16.54
CA TRP A 214 2.35 9.50 -15.41
C TRP A 214 2.38 8.71 -14.13
N GLU A 215 3.03 9.26 -13.12
CA GLU A 215 2.91 8.77 -11.77
C GLU A 215 1.52 9.02 -11.24
N SER A 216 0.99 8.02 -10.54
CA SER A 216 -0.36 8.02 -10.03
C SER A 216 -0.43 7.16 -8.79
N HIS A 217 -1.48 7.37 -8.01
CA HIS A 217 -1.77 6.61 -6.82
C HIS A 217 -3.28 6.40 -6.71
N CYS A 218 -3.71 5.22 -6.30
CA CYS A 218 -5.11 4.92 -6.03
C CYS A 218 -5.28 4.38 -4.61
N ASP A 219 -6.27 4.93 -3.90
CA ASP A 219 -6.76 4.41 -2.63
C ASP A 219 -8.09 3.67 -2.86
N ILE A 220 -8.38 2.69 -1.99
CA ILE A 220 -9.60 1.88 -2.01
C ILE A 220 -10.66 2.54 -1.13
N VAL A 221 -11.83 2.84 -1.67
CA VAL A 221 -12.96 3.34 -0.88
C VAL A 221 -13.51 2.22 0.00
N VAL A 222 -13.45 2.42 1.32
CA VAL A 222 -13.95 1.44 2.31
C VAL A 222 -15.26 1.85 2.97
N ALA A 223 -15.52 3.15 3.10
CA ALA A 223 -16.81 3.66 3.54
C ALA A 223 -17.02 5.11 3.08
N ALA A 224 -18.27 5.56 3.06
CA ALA A 224 -18.64 6.94 2.75
C ALA A 224 -19.79 7.42 3.63
N ASN A 225 -19.66 8.58 4.25
CA ASN A 225 -20.70 9.23 5.05
C ASN A 225 -21.22 8.34 6.20
N VAL A 226 -20.32 7.81 7.04
CA VAL A 226 -20.66 6.91 8.17
C VAL A 226 -21.38 7.71 9.25
N GLY A 227 -22.60 7.28 9.60
CA GLY A 227 -23.41 8.01 10.57
C GLY A 227 -23.74 9.46 10.17
N GLY A 228 -23.62 9.82 8.88
CA GLY A 228 -23.82 11.20 8.43
C GLY A 228 -22.62 12.14 8.63
N ASP A 229 -21.43 11.60 8.89
CA ASP A 229 -20.20 12.36 9.18
C ASP A 229 -19.59 13.14 8.00
N GLN A 230 -20.20 13.06 6.81
CA GLN A 230 -19.71 13.69 5.58
C GLN A 230 -18.23 13.37 5.28
N THR A 231 -17.81 12.13 5.54
CA THR A 231 -16.42 11.70 5.34
C THR A 231 -16.34 10.51 4.40
N LEU A 232 -15.41 10.57 3.44
CA LEU A 232 -14.99 9.41 2.65
C LEU A 232 -13.79 8.76 3.33
N TYR A 233 -13.84 7.44 3.48
CA TYR A 233 -12.79 6.64 4.07
C TYR A 233 -12.14 5.80 2.98
N LEU A 234 -10.84 5.98 2.84
CA LEU A 234 -10.00 5.42 1.80
C LEU A 234 -8.86 4.62 2.46
N ILE A 235 -8.39 3.53 1.87
CA ILE A 235 -7.21 2.80 2.33
C ILE A 235 -6.25 2.63 1.16
N GLY A 236 -5.01 3.08 1.34
CA GLY A 236 -3.93 2.94 0.37
C GLY A 236 -2.72 2.22 0.96
N GLY A 237 -2.03 1.44 0.14
CA GLY A 237 -0.72 0.88 0.47
C GLY A 237 0.40 1.83 0.05
N ASN A 238 1.56 1.76 0.69
CA ASN A 238 2.69 2.67 0.49
C ASN A 238 2.28 4.16 0.68
N VAL A 239 1.30 4.43 1.52
CA VAL A 239 0.94 5.79 1.92
C VAL A 239 1.66 6.06 3.22
N PHE A 240 2.72 6.87 3.17
CA PHE A 240 3.71 6.99 4.26
C PHE A 240 4.32 5.64 4.66
N ASN A 241 4.70 4.85 3.65
CA ASN A 241 5.41 3.58 3.83
C ASN A 241 4.62 2.55 4.67
N ALA A 242 3.29 2.63 4.64
CA ALA A 242 2.38 1.76 5.38
C ALA A 242 1.05 1.54 4.64
N VAL A 243 0.16 0.72 5.20
CA VAL A 243 -1.26 0.63 4.79
C VAL A 243 -2.09 1.62 5.61
N THR A 244 -2.30 2.79 5.03
CA THR A 244 -2.80 3.98 5.72
C THR A 244 -4.20 4.32 5.28
N MET A 245 -5.07 4.67 6.24
CA MET A 245 -6.39 5.19 5.96
C MET A 245 -6.32 6.69 5.66
N ARG A 246 -7.11 7.17 4.71
CA ARG A 246 -7.28 8.58 4.40
C ARG A 246 -8.73 9.00 4.56
N LYS A 247 -8.95 10.16 5.18
CA LYS A 247 -10.28 10.76 5.37
C LYS A 247 -10.44 11.99 4.48
N LEU A 248 -11.34 11.95 3.49
CA LEU A 248 -11.67 13.10 2.65
C LEU A 248 -13.04 13.68 2.99
N LYS A 249 -13.20 14.99 2.79
CA LYS A 249 -14.47 15.71 3.03
C LYS A 249 -15.47 15.40 1.90
N LEU A 250 -16.72 15.14 2.29
CA LEU A 250 -17.85 15.02 1.38
C LEU A 250 -18.77 16.23 1.56
N ASP A 251 -19.42 16.65 0.47
CA ASP A 251 -20.53 17.61 0.55
C ASP A 251 -21.78 16.96 1.17
N ARG A 252 -22.86 17.74 1.36
CA ARG A 252 -24.12 17.22 1.91
C ARG A 252 -24.81 16.19 1.02
N SER A 253 -24.46 16.17 -0.27
CA SER A 253 -24.98 15.20 -1.22
C SER A 253 -24.16 13.90 -1.24
N GLY A 254 -23.00 13.85 -0.56
CA GLY A 254 -22.09 12.71 -0.56
C GLY A 254 -21.12 12.69 -1.75
N ARG A 255 -20.86 13.83 -2.39
CA ARG A 255 -19.83 14.00 -3.42
C ARG A 255 -18.53 14.49 -2.79
N LEU A 256 -17.41 14.21 -3.43
CA LEU A 256 -16.11 14.69 -2.97
C LEU A 256 -16.06 16.21 -2.98
N GLN A 257 -15.65 16.79 -1.85
CA GLN A 257 -15.25 18.18 -1.74
C GLN A 257 -13.73 18.22 -1.83
N LEU A 258 -13.21 18.62 -2.99
CA LEU A 258 -11.79 18.66 -3.27
C LEU A 258 -11.28 20.10 -3.19
N ASP A 259 -10.26 20.32 -2.37
CA ASP A 259 -9.49 21.55 -2.41
C ASP A 259 -8.55 21.53 -3.61
N ALA A 260 -8.22 22.72 -4.12
CA ALA A 260 -7.32 22.83 -5.27
C ALA A 260 -5.95 22.20 -4.93
N PRO A 261 -5.41 21.32 -5.79
CA PRO A 261 -4.08 20.75 -5.58
C PRO A 261 -3.02 21.85 -5.54
N LEU A 262 -1.98 21.64 -4.74
CA LEU A 262 -0.80 22.51 -4.74
C LEU A 262 -0.04 22.32 -6.06
N ALA A 263 0.31 23.42 -6.73
CA ALA A 263 1.22 23.38 -7.87
C ALA A 263 2.63 23.00 -7.36
N GLN A 264 3.30 22.08 -8.04
CA GLN A 264 4.68 21.70 -7.73
C GLN A 264 5.63 22.64 -8.50
N ASP A 265 5.68 23.91 -8.13
CA ASP A 265 6.64 24.87 -8.69
C ASP A 265 7.98 24.78 -7.96
N GLN A 266 8.87 23.92 -8.48
CA GLN A 266 10.25 23.71 -8.00
C GLN A 266 11.23 24.80 -8.48
N ASN A 267 10.87 26.08 -8.38
CA ASN A 267 11.84 27.16 -8.59
C ASN A 267 12.48 27.52 -7.24
N ASP A 268 13.63 28.22 -7.19
CA ASP A 268 14.32 28.58 -5.94
C ASP A 268 13.52 29.52 -5.00
N GLU A 269 12.40 30.09 -5.45
CA GLU A 269 11.39 30.77 -4.61
C GLU A 269 10.31 29.82 -4.04
N GLY A 270 10.38 28.54 -4.40
CA GLY A 270 9.42 27.47 -4.08
C GLY A 270 9.48 26.95 -2.64
N ALA A 271 10.45 27.41 -1.85
CA ALA A 271 10.43 27.21 -0.39
C ALA A 271 9.18 27.83 0.26
N ALA A 272 8.56 28.84 -0.39
CA ALA A 272 7.37 29.51 0.11
C ALA A 272 6.05 28.71 -0.04
N LEU A 273 6.04 27.62 -0.82
CA LEU A 273 4.85 26.78 -1.05
C LEU A 273 5.05 25.33 -0.60
N GLU A 274 6.10 25.08 0.19
CA GLU A 274 6.42 23.75 0.70
C GLU A 274 5.88 23.57 2.11
N CYS A 275 5.36 22.36 2.40
CA CYS A 275 5.02 21.97 3.76
C CYS A 275 6.30 21.96 4.61
N THR A 276 6.38 22.90 5.56
CA THR A 276 7.50 23.03 6.49
C THR A 276 6.96 23.33 7.90
N PRO A 277 7.76 23.17 8.97
CA PRO A 277 7.34 23.59 10.31
C PRO A 277 6.97 25.08 10.43
N GLY A 278 7.41 25.94 9.50
CA GLY A 278 7.01 27.36 9.45
C GLY A 278 5.73 27.63 8.65
N HIS A 279 5.28 26.64 7.87
CA HIS A 279 4.13 26.70 6.97
C HIS A 279 3.25 25.45 7.13
N GLU A 280 2.86 25.16 8.36
CA GLU A 280 2.05 23.97 8.68
C GLU A 280 0.69 23.98 7.97
N GLU A 281 0.17 25.15 7.60
CA GLU A 281 -1.06 25.31 6.81
C GLU A 281 -0.96 24.69 5.41
N LEU A 282 0.25 24.48 4.90
CA LEU A 282 0.50 23.83 3.61
C LEU A 282 0.66 22.30 3.73
N CYS A 283 0.73 21.77 4.95
CA CYS A 283 0.91 20.34 5.25
C CYS A 283 -0.41 19.55 5.20
N ASP A 284 -1.10 19.63 4.05
CA ASP A 284 -2.32 18.88 3.79
C ASP A 284 -2.06 17.76 2.76
N PHE A 285 -1.91 16.53 3.24
CA PHE A 285 -1.66 15.38 2.37
C PHE A 285 -2.88 14.97 1.53
N ASN A 286 -4.06 15.53 1.76
CA ASN A 286 -5.27 15.30 0.96
C ASN A 286 -5.35 16.20 -0.28
N ARG A 287 -4.56 17.27 -0.36
CA ARG A 287 -4.50 18.19 -1.51
C ARG A 287 -3.74 17.60 -2.70
N GLN A 288 -4.37 16.63 -3.36
CA GLN A 288 -3.84 15.93 -4.53
C GLN A 288 -4.64 16.23 -5.79
N ASP A 289 -4.06 15.97 -6.97
CA ASP A 289 -4.75 16.06 -8.27
C ASP A 289 -5.66 14.84 -8.50
N TRP A 290 -6.70 14.70 -7.65
CA TRP A 290 -7.70 13.64 -7.71
C TRP A 290 -8.45 13.67 -9.05
N SER A 291 -8.01 12.82 -9.97
CA SER A 291 -8.35 12.90 -11.38
C SER A 291 -9.21 11.75 -11.87
N ALA A 292 -9.30 10.64 -11.14
CA ALA A 292 -10.04 9.47 -11.58
C ALA A 292 -10.78 8.79 -10.43
N LEU A 293 -12.04 8.46 -10.67
CA LEU A 293 -12.82 7.54 -9.85
C LEU A 293 -13.10 6.30 -10.67
N LEU A 294 -12.61 5.14 -10.24
CA LEU A 294 -12.90 3.86 -10.87
C LEU A 294 -14.10 3.27 -10.12
N LYS A 295 -15.25 3.31 -10.78
CA LYS A 295 -16.53 2.86 -10.23
C LYS A 295 -16.65 1.35 -10.39
N LEU A 296 -16.77 0.64 -9.26
CA LEU A 296 -17.01 -0.80 -9.27
C LEU A 296 -18.40 -1.05 -9.85
N GLN A 297 -18.47 -1.85 -10.90
CA GLN A 297 -19.73 -2.17 -11.53
C GLN A 297 -20.55 -3.15 -10.68
N PRO A 298 -21.88 -3.02 -10.62
CA PRO A 298 -22.73 -3.97 -9.92
C PRO A 298 -22.59 -5.41 -10.42
N GLN A 299 -22.24 -5.59 -11.69
CA GLN A 299 -22.04 -6.88 -12.36
C GLN A 299 -20.62 -7.44 -12.17
N ALA A 300 -19.73 -6.76 -11.43
CA ALA A 300 -18.41 -7.26 -11.11
C ALA A 300 -18.53 -8.61 -10.37
N GLN A 301 -17.94 -9.65 -10.96
CA GLN A 301 -18.00 -11.01 -10.45
C GLN A 301 -16.82 -11.29 -9.51
N MET A 302 -17.04 -12.22 -8.57
CA MET A 302 -15.94 -12.81 -7.81
C MET A 302 -15.63 -14.19 -8.37
N LEU A 303 -14.34 -14.50 -8.49
CA LEU A 303 -13.85 -15.86 -8.66
C LEU A 303 -14.22 -16.65 -7.41
N LEU A 304 -14.96 -17.74 -7.60
CA LEU A 304 -15.24 -18.67 -6.52
C LEU A 304 -13.92 -19.27 -6.03
N PRO A 305 -13.69 -19.40 -4.71
CA PRO A 305 -12.60 -20.19 -4.20
C PRO A 305 -12.70 -21.58 -4.82
N THR A 306 -11.67 -22.01 -5.53
CA THR A 306 -11.60 -23.40 -5.98
C THR A 306 -11.61 -24.26 -4.72
N ALA A 307 -12.64 -25.11 -4.58
CA ALA A 307 -12.63 -26.11 -3.54
C ALA A 307 -11.33 -26.93 -3.70
N PRO A 308 -10.58 -27.20 -2.61
CA PRO A 308 -9.45 -28.09 -2.71
C PRO A 308 -9.96 -29.41 -3.29
N THR A 309 -9.44 -29.79 -4.45
CA THR A 309 -9.65 -31.14 -4.97
C THR A 309 -8.96 -32.08 -4.01
N ASP A 310 -9.71 -32.71 -3.10
CA ASP A 310 -9.21 -33.86 -2.36
C ASP A 310 -8.72 -34.89 -3.39
N PRO A 311 -7.43 -35.27 -3.39
CA PRO A 311 -6.93 -36.29 -4.31
C PRO A 311 -7.46 -37.71 -3.99
N ALA A 312 -8.39 -37.84 -3.04
CA ALA A 312 -8.85 -39.12 -2.52
C ALA A 312 -10.08 -39.73 -3.24
N THR A 313 -10.66 -39.07 -4.23
CA THR A 313 -11.77 -39.63 -5.03
C THR A 313 -11.49 -39.59 -6.52
N ALA A 314 -10.35 -40.13 -6.94
CA ALA A 314 -10.22 -40.64 -8.29
C ALA A 314 -10.93 -42.02 -8.35
N PRO A 315 -11.88 -42.26 -9.28
CA PRO A 315 -12.44 -43.60 -9.46
C PRO A 315 -11.30 -44.53 -9.89
N MET A 316 -11.11 -45.59 -9.12
CA MET A 316 -10.11 -46.62 -9.37
C MET A 316 -10.37 -47.24 -10.74
N ALA A 317 -9.56 -46.87 -11.73
CA ALA A 317 -9.61 -47.49 -13.05
C ALA A 317 -9.11 -48.93 -12.91
N THR A 318 -9.99 -49.89 -13.16
CA THR A 318 -9.64 -51.32 -13.26
C THR A 318 -8.54 -51.51 -14.31
N PRO A 319 -7.43 -52.21 -14.02
CA PRO A 319 -6.42 -52.46 -15.03
C PRO A 319 -6.99 -53.44 -16.07
N ALA A 320 -6.97 -53.05 -17.34
CA ALA A 320 -7.19 -53.96 -18.45
C ALA A 320 -6.02 -54.95 -18.53
N ALA A 321 -6.32 -56.23 -18.73
CA ALA A 321 -5.35 -57.31 -18.87
C ALA A 321 -4.40 -57.05 -20.06
N PRO A 322 -3.11 -57.43 -19.97
CA PRO A 322 -2.18 -57.23 -21.08
C PRO A 322 -2.44 -58.27 -22.17
N ALA A 323 -2.66 -57.80 -23.40
CA ALA A 323 -2.58 -58.63 -24.59
C ALA A 323 -1.11 -59.03 -24.83
N ALA A 324 -0.89 -60.33 -24.98
CA ALA A 324 0.40 -60.89 -25.33
C ALA A 324 0.84 -60.42 -26.72
N SER A 325 2.05 -59.89 -26.84
CA SER A 325 2.75 -59.76 -28.11
C SER A 325 4.08 -60.50 -28.05
N ALA A 326 4.28 -61.28 -29.11
CA ALA A 326 5.30 -62.28 -29.28
C ALA A 326 6.71 -61.68 -29.40
N ALA A 327 7.68 -62.47 -28.94
CA ALA A 327 9.10 -62.20 -28.98
C ALA A 327 9.67 -62.17 -30.42
N ALA A 328 10.69 -61.34 -30.63
CA ALA A 328 11.77 -61.59 -31.58
C ALA A 328 13.11 -61.12 -30.99
N PRO A 329 14.25 -61.74 -31.35
CA PRO A 329 15.42 -61.82 -30.47
C PRO A 329 16.60 -60.95 -30.92
N GLY A 330 17.44 -60.54 -29.95
CA GLY A 330 18.86 -60.28 -30.20
C GLY A 330 19.35 -58.87 -29.89
N THR A 331 19.83 -58.65 -28.67
CA THR A 331 21.06 -57.88 -28.39
C THR A 331 21.48 -58.12 -26.92
N PRO A 332 22.77 -58.34 -26.60
CA PRO A 332 23.19 -58.69 -25.25
C PRO A 332 23.14 -57.46 -24.33
N ALA A 333 22.57 -57.65 -23.14
CA ALA A 333 22.58 -56.67 -22.06
C ALA A 333 23.98 -56.57 -21.43
N THR A 334 24.52 -55.35 -21.37
CA THR A 334 25.66 -54.99 -20.53
C THR A 334 25.19 -54.89 -19.06
N PRO A 335 25.91 -55.49 -18.10
CA PRO A 335 25.55 -55.38 -16.68
C PRO A 335 25.85 -53.98 -16.13
N PRO A 336 25.07 -53.47 -15.16
CA PRO A 336 25.34 -52.18 -14.53
C PRO A 336 26.58 -52.26 -13.62
N ALA A 337 27.43 -51.24 -13.69
CA ALA A 337 28.59 -51.09 -12.83
C ALA A 337 28.17 -50.81 -11.36
N PRO A 338 28.96 -51.24 -10.36
CA PRO A 338 28.65 -50.99 -8.96
C PRO A 338 28.85 -49.51 -8.59
N LEU A 339 27.93 -48.99 -7.77
CA LEU A 339 27.99 -47.67 -7.15
C LEU A 339 29.23 -47.56 -6.26
N THR A 340 30.14 -46.64 -6.59
CA THR A 340 31.22 -46.18 -5.71
C THR A 340 30.67 -45.08 -4.77
N PRO A 341 31.01 -45.12 -3.46
CA PRO A 341 30.63 -44.05 -2.55
C PRO A 341 31.46 -42.78 -2.83
N PRO A 342 30.92 -41.56 -2.60
CA PRO A 342 31.66 -40.33 -2.83
C PRO A 342 32.77 -40.15 -1.79
N THR A 343 34.00 -39.98 -2.28
CA THR A 343 35.18 -39.57 -1.53
C THR A 343 35.00 -38.13 -1.05
N ILE A 344 35.10 -37.89 0.26
CA ILE A 344 35.14 -36.55 0.86
C ILE A 344 36.51 -35.94 0.54
N PRO A 345 36.61 -34.76 -0.12
CA PRO A 345 37.86 -34.05 -0.21
C PRO A 345 38.17 -33.38 1.14
N ASN A 346 39.37 -33.63 1.66
CA ASN A 346 39.92 -33.00 2.86
C ASN A 346 39.85 -31.46 2.75
N THR A 347 39.18 -30.83 3.70
CA THR A 347 39.29 -29.40 3.99
C THR A 347 40.65 -29.12 4.65
N PRO A 348 41.47 -28.17 4.16
CA PRO A 348 42.58 -27.65 4.96
C PRO A 348 42.02 -26.81 6.11
N ALA A 349 42.66 -26.97 7.28
CA ALA A 349 42.34 -26.26 8.51
C ALA A 349 42.32 -24.73 8.33
N ALA A 350 41.30 -24.08 8.87
CA ALA A 350 41.19 -22.64 8.94
C ALA A 350 42.34 -22.06 9.78
N ALA A 351 43.14 -21.18 9.18
CA ALA A 351 44.06 -20.31 9.89
C ALA A 351 43.25 -19.26 10.67
N SER A 352 43.61 -19.05 11.94
CA SER A 352 43.04 -18.03 12.81
C SER A 352 43.14 -16.63 12.19
N PRO A 353 42.13 -15.76 12.35
CA PRO A 353 42.22 -14.39 11.86
C PRO A 353 43.22 -13.58 12.69
N VAL A 354 44.13 -12.91 11.99
CA VAL A 354 45.02 -11.87 12.51
C VAL A 354 44.16 -10.66 12.93
N PRO A 355 44.38 -10.04 14.10
CA PRO A 355 43.63 -8.85 14.50
C PRO A 355 43.99 -7.67 13.58
N ILE A 356 42.98 -7.14 12.89
CA ILE A 356 43.09 -5.89 12.12
C ILE A 356 43.12 -4.73 13.12
N ALA A 357 44.18 -3.93 13.06
CA ALA A 357 44.33 -2.72 13.86
C ALA A 357 43.25 -1.69 13.45
N VAL A 358 42.53 -1.18 14.45
CA VAL A 358 41.59 -0.07 14.33
C VAL A 358 42.37 1.21 13.99
N PRO A 359 42.01 1.97 12.93
CA PRO A 359 42.61 3.28 12.71
C PRO A 359 42.09 4.27 13.75
N ALA A 360 43.00 5.04 14.35
CA ALA A 360 42.71 6.07 15.34
C ALA A 360 41.82 7.18 14.74
N PRO A 361 40.95 7.83 15.55
CA PRO A 361 40.13 8.94 15.10
C PRO A 361 41.01 10.15 14.69
N PRO A 362 40.58 10.95 13.70
CA PRO A 362 41.33 12.13 13.29
C PRO A 362 41.34 13.17 14.42
N GLN A 363 42.53 13.68 14.73
CA GLN A 363 42.68 14.80 15.67
C GLN A 363 42.12 16.10 15.07
N PRO A 364 41.53 16.98 15.89
CA PRO A 364 41.07 18.28 15.44
C PRO A 364 42.25 19.16 15.03
N THR A 365 42.23 19.62 13.78
CA THR A 365 43.17 20.61 13.25
C THR A 365 42.90 21.97 13.90
N ALA A 366 43.92 22.52 14.57
CA ALA A 366 43.91 23.91 15.03
C ALA A 366 44.00 24.85 13.81
N PRO A 367 43.22 25.95 13.76
CA PRO A 367 43.31 26.92 12.68
C PRO A 367 44.51 27.83 12.90
N THR A 368 45.51 27.72 12.02
CA THR A 368 46.58 28.71 11.89
C THR A 368 46.15 29.85 10.99
N GLY A 369 46.04 31.06 11.56
CA GLY A 369 46.56 32.28 10.93
C GLY A 369 45.62 33.15 10.09
N ASN A 370 45.27 34.30 10.69
CA ASN A 370 45.24 35.64 10.09
C ASN A 370 44.38 35.89 8.84
N GLN A 371 43.14 36.35 9.05
CA GLN A 371 42.60 37.49 8.29
C GLN A 371 41.83 38.43 9.24
N ALA A 372 42.21 39.70 9.21
CA ALA A 372 41.59 40.77 9.99
C ALA A 372 40.18 41.08 9.46
N PRO A 373 39.20 41.37 10.34
CA PRO A 373 37.85 41.71 9.91
C PRO A 373 37.79 43.12 9.32
N LYS A 374 37.28 43.23 8.08
CA LYS A 374 36.81 44.49 7.50
C LYS A 374 35.50 44.89 8.18
N THR A 375 35.50 46.08 8.75
CA THR A 375 34.33 46.75 9.32
C THR A 375 33.36 47.11 8.20
N GLU A 376 32.14 46.59 8.24
CA GLU A 376 31.03 47.02 7.39
C GLU A 376 30.06 47.89 8.23
N PRO A 377 29.52 49.01 7.70
CA PRO A 377 28.80 49.99 8.52
C PRO A 377 27.37 49.55 8.85
N GLN A 378 26.94 49.77 10.09
CA GLN A 378 25.56 49.60 10.54
C GLN A 378 24.60 50.58 9.81
N PRO A 379 23.40 50.15 9.38
CA PRO A 379 22.34 51.05 8.93
C PRO A 379 21.69 51.77 10.13
N GLN A 380 21.49 53.08 10.00
CA GLN A 380 20.81 53.93 10.97
C GLN A 380 19.31 53.59 11.12
N PRO A 381 18.72 53.73 12.31
CA PRO A 381 17.29 53.53 12.53
C PRO A 381 16.45 54.69 11.97
N GLN A 382 15.40 54.36 11.21
CA GLN A 382 14.39 55.31 10.75
C GLN A 382 13.44 55.72 11.90
N PRO A 383 12.99 56.99 11.96
CA PRO A 383 12.11 57.48 13.02
C PRO A 383 10.65 57.08 12.79
N GLN A 384 9.97 56.70 13.88
CA GLN A 384 8.52 56.43 13.92
C GLN A 384 7.69 57.70 13.65
N PRO A 385 6.54 57.60 12.96
CA PRO A 385 5.61 58.71 12.83
C PRO A 385 4.76 58.86 14.09
N GLN A 386 4.75 60.07 14.67
CA GLN A 386 3.77 60.49 15.67
C GLN A 386 2.57 61.15 14.96
N ARG A 387 1.36 60.64 15.29
CA ARG A 387 -0.01 61.17 15.12
C ARG A 387 -0.45 61.72 13.76
#